data_AF-A0A3E2HS72-F1
#
_entry.id   AF-A0A3E2HS72-F1
#
_cell.length_a   1.000
_cell.length_b   1.000
_cell.length_c   1.000
_cell.angle_alpha   90.00
_cell.angle_beta   90.00
_cell.angle_gamma   90.00
#
_symmetry.space_group_name_H-M   'P 1'
#
loop_
_entity.id
_entity.type
_entity.pdbx_description
1 polymer ?
#
loop_
_entity_poly.entity_id
_entity_poly.type
_entity_poly.pdbx_seq_one_letter_code
_entity_poly.pdbx_strand_id
1 'polypeptide(L)'
;MAPDPPAAITGIRYKKRFKYPLLYIPASYIPIDEKIALMKQAIEAGDNVNQLDPTPDRRYSRGRPLNVAVDSDILSPAHLKENIPVVKFLLEHGADPRLPGGALSSGSAIDDMRDYSSFKGDYWNDLKPFFTEALALMEEAARKLDEQDARRARWHAFFNRFKFWETAEE
;
A
#
# COMPACT_ATOMS: atom_id res chain seq x y z
N MET A 1 -10.45 8.92 15.48
CA MET A 1 -10.05 9.56 14.22
C MET A 1 -8.84 10.42 14.53
N ALA A 2 -7.69 10.19 13.88
CA ALA A 2 -6.50 11.00 14.08
C ALA A 2 -6.80 12.48 13.77
N PRO A 3 -6.13 13.44 14.44
CA PRO A 3 -6.24 14.83 14.04
C PRO A 3 -5.79 14.99 12.59
N ASP A 4 -6.58 15.73 11.80
CA ASP A 4 -6.17 16.08 10.45
C ASP A 4 -4.81 16.79 10.53
N PRO A 5 -3.80 16.40 9.73
CA PRO A 5 -2.61 17.22 9.57
C PRO A 5 -3.03 18.62 9.12
N PRO A 6 -2.30 19.68 9.47
CA PRO A 6 -2.71 21.06 9.22
C PRO A 6 -3.21 21.27 7.77
N ALA A 7 -4.28 22.07 7.60
CA ALA A 7 -4.91 22.41 6.31
C ALA A 7 -3.93 22.92 5.22
N ALA A 8 -2.73 23.34 5.61
CA ALA A 8 -1.79 24.06 4.78
C ALA A 8 -0.91 23.21 3.85
N ILE A 9 -0.73 21.90 4.06
CA ILE A 9 0.44 21.20 3.51
C ILE A 9 0.17 20.11 2.47
N THR A 10 -1.09 19.88 2.10
CA THR A 10 -1.37 18.78 1.15
C THR A 10 -1.27 19.20 -0.31
N GLY A 11 -1.46 20.48 -0.70
CA GLY A 11 -1.54 20.89 -2.12
C GLY A 11 -2.68 20.22 -2.93
N ILE A 12 -3.32 19.21 -2.35
CA ILE A 12 -4.42 18.45 -2.90
C ILE A 12 -5.68 19.31 -2.75
N ARG A 13 -6.16 19.84 -3.88
CA ARG A 13 -7.41 20.63 -4.03
C ARG A 13 -8.68 19.97 -3.44
N TYR A 14 -8.60 18.77 -2.87
CA TYR A 14 -9.72 17.92 -2.52
C TYR A 14 -9.68 17.36 -1.09
N LYS A 15 -9.14 18.10 -0.12
CA LYS A 15 -9.07 17.67 1.30
C LYS A 15 -10.43 17.19 1.87
N LYS A 16 -11.54 17.73 1.38
CA LYS A 16 -12.91 17.30 1.75
C LYS A 16 -13.30 15.87 1.32
N ARG A 17 -12.50 15.19 0.49
CA ARG A 17 -12.85 13.89 -0.11
C ARG A 17 -12.10 12.70 0.49
N PHE A 18 -10.98 12.93 1.16
CA PHE A 18 -10.17 11.83 1.70
C PHE A 18 -10.59 11.51 3.12
N LYS A 19 -11.30 10.39 3.28
CA LYS A 19 -11.84 9.93 4.56
C LYS A 19 -10.78 9.35 5.50
N TYR A 20 -9.64 8.89 4.94
CA TYR A 20 -8.60 8.18 5.68
C TYR A 20 -7.22 8.83 5.46
N PRO A 21 -6.53 9.27 6.52
CA PRO A 21 -5.17 9.80 6.49
C PRO A 21 -4.19 9.03 5.60
N LEU A 22 -4.18 7.69 5.70
CA LEU A 22 -3.26 6.85 4.94
C LEU A 22 -3.45 6.89 3.42
N LEU A 23 -4.58 7.42 2.91
CA LEU A 23 -4.83 7.56 1.47
C LEU A 23 -4.26 8.85 0.86
N TYR A 24 -3.82 9.81 1.67
CA TYR A 24 -3.30 11.08 1.13
C TYR A 24 -1.96 11.52 1.73
N ILE A 25 -1.58 11.03 2.92
CA ILE A 25 -0.25 11.33 3.48
C ILE A 25 0.88 10.86 2.54
N PRO A 26 0.83 9.64 1.94
CA PRO A 26 1.88 9.20 1.00
C PRO A 26 2.06 10.15 -0.19
N ALA A 27 0.95 10.71 -0.70
CA ALA A 27 0.90 11.65 -1.82
C ALA A 27 1.15 13.12 -1.42
N SER A 28 1.32 13.43 -0.14
CA SER A 28 1.54 14.80 0.32
C SER A 28 2.96 15.29 0.04
N TYR A 29 3.14 16.60 0.09
CA TYR A 29 4.42 17.28 -0.17
C TYR A 29 5.16 17.67 1.12
N ILE A 30 4.78 17.09 2.27
CA ILE A 30 5.49 17.29 3.54
C ILE A 30 6.79 16.48 3.58
N PRO A 31 7.77 16.89 4.40
CA PRO A 31 9.01 16.14 4.61
C PRO A 31 8.76 14.67 4.99
N ILE A 32 9.67 13.78 4.58
CA ILE A 32 9.51 12.33 4.76
C ILE A 32 9.29 11.93 6.23
N ASP A 33 10.04 12.53 7.15
CA ASP A 33 9.93 12.25 8.58
C ASP A 33 8.55 12.64 9.14
N GLU A 34 7.97 13.73 8.64
CA GLU A 34 6.62 14.15 9.00
C GLU A 34 5.55 13.21 8.41
N LYS A 35 5.74 12.72 7.17
CA LYS A 35 4.86 11.69 6.59
C LYS A 35 4.82 10.46 7.49
N ILE A 36 5.99 9.94 7.84
CA ILE A 36 6.11 8.75 8.68
C ILE A 36 5.49 8.97 10.05
N ALA A 37 5.74 10.11 10.70
CA ALA A 37 5.15 10.44 12.00
C ALA A 37 3.62 10.48 11.95
N LEU A 38 3.03 11.10 10.92
CA LEU A 38 1.58 11.18 10.76
C LEU A 38 0.96 9.83 10.39
N MET A 39 1.62 9.04 9.53
CA MET A 39 1.15 7.69 9.19
C MET A 39 1.17 6.78 10.41
N LYS A 40 2.20 6.89 11.26
CA LYS A 40 2.26 6.19 12.54
C LYS A 40 1.08 6.56 13.44
N GLN A 41 0.80 7.85 13.63
CA GLN A 41 -0.36 8.31 14.40
C GLN A 41 -1.69 7.80 13.83
N ALA A 42 -1.82 7.76 12.50
CA ALA A 42 -3.02 7.23 11.85
C ALA A 42 -3.22 5.74 12.13
N ILE A 43 -2.16 4.93 12.00
CA ILE A 43 -2.21 3.49 12.32
C ILE A 43 -2.51 3.27 13.81
N GLU A 44 -1.88 4.02 14.71
CA GLU A 44 -2.17 3.98 16.15
C GLU A 44 -3.62 4.37 16.47
N ALA A 45 -4.23 5.25 15.68
CA ALA A 45 -5.64 5.63 15.79
C ALA A 45 -6.60 4.60 15.16
N GLY A 46 -6.09 3.50 14.61
CA GLY A 46 -6.86 2.39 14.04
C GLY A 46 -7.07 2.46 12.52
N ASP A 47 -6.34 3.32 11.80
CA ASP A 47 -6.41 3.31 10.33
C ASP A 47 -5.86 2.00 9.76
N ASN A 48 -6.55 1.49 8.75
CA ASN A 48 -6.16 0.26 8.06
C ASN A 48 -5.21 0.57 6.90
N VAL A 49 -3.98 0.05 6.96
CA VAL A 49 -2.96 0.17 5.90
C VAL A 49 -3.38 -0.46 4.56
N ASN A 50 -4.36 -1.36 4.59
CA ASN A 50 -4.96 -1.97 3.41
C ASN A 50 -6.31 -1.36 3.05
N GLN A 51 -6.71 -0.22 3.62
CA GLN A 51 -8.00 0.39 3.30
C GLN A 51 -8.08 0.75 1.82
N LEU A 52 -9.06 0.20 1.11
CA LEU A 52 -9.36 0.64 -0.25
C LEU A 52 -10.03 2.01 -0.20
N ASP A 53 -9.61 2.93 -1.08
CA ASP A 53 -10.25 4.22 -1.27
C ASP A 53 -11.74 4.02 -1.60
N PRO A 54 -12.67 4.49 -0.73
CA PRO A 54 -14.09 4.28 -0.92
C PRO A 54 -14.68 5.21 -2.00
N THR A 55 -13.88 6.09 -2.61
CA THR A 55 -14.34 7.03 -3.63
C THR A 55 -14.95 6.28 -4.82
N PRO A 56 -16.26 6.45 -5.10
CA PRO A 56 -16.93 5.71 -6.15
C PRO A 56 -16.61 6.22 -7.56
N ASP A 57 -16.23 7.50 -7.68
CA ASP A 57 -15.80 8.05 -8.96
C ASP A 57 -14.40 7.54 -9.27
N ARG A 58 -14.37 6.67 -10.28
CA ARG A 58 -13.19 6.02 -10.82
C ARG A 58 -12.05 7.00 -11.13
N ARG A 59 -12.32 8.22 -11.56
CA ARG A 59 -11.29 9.23 -11.87
C ARG A 59 -10.56 9.77 -10.64
N TYR A 60 -11.12 9.52 -9.45
CA TYR A 60 -10.61 10.05 -8.19
C TYR A 60 -10.29 8.96 -7.17
N SER A 61 -10.61 7.69 -7.46
CA SER A 61 -10.21 6.56 -6.64
C SER A 61 -8.70 6.35 -6.75
N ARG A 62 -8.00 6.39 -5.62
CA ARG A 62 -6.54 6.29 -5.54
C ARG A 62 -6.04 4.93 -5.08
N GLY A 63 -6.94 3.96 -5.00
CA GLY A 63 -6.68 2.62 -4.52
C GLY A 63 -6.30 2.55 -3.05
N ARG A 64 -5.24 1.83 -2.71
CA ARG A 64 -4.82 1.61 -1.31
C ARG A 64 -3.64 2.50 -0.97
N PRO A 65 -3.34 2.73 0.32
CA PRO A 65 -2.18 3.53 0.74
C PRO A 65 -0.88 3.19 0.00
N LEU A 66 -0.64 1.89 -0.26
CA LEU A 66 0.54 1.45 -0.99
C LEU A 66 0.52 1.79 -2.49
N ASN A 67 -0.65 1.78 -3.16
CA ASN A 67 -0.77 2.27 -4.53
C ASN A 67 -0.45 3.77 -4.59
N VAL A 68 -0.99 4.55 -3.65
CA VAL A 68 -0.75 6.00 -3.57
C VAL A 68 0.73 6.33 -3.37
N ALA A 69 1.45 5.53 -2.59
CA ALA A 69 2.87 5.75 -2.31
C ALA A 69 3.77 5.67 -3.56
N VAL A 70 3.32 4.97 -4.61
CA VAL A 70 4.09 4.68 -5.82
C VAL A 70 3.47 5.25 -7.11
N ASP A 71 2.39 6.01 -6.99
CA ASP A 71 1.62 6.54 -8.12
C ASP A 71 2.32 7.75 -8.79
N SER A 72 2.86 7.52 -9.98
CA SER A 72 3.53 8.55 -10.79
C SER A 72 2.60 9.58 -11.43
N ASP A 73 1.28 9.34 -11.46
CA ASP A 73 0.30 10.29 -11.97
C ASP A 73 -0.05 11.37 -10.92
N ILE A 74 0.25 11.11 -9.65
CA ILE A 74 -0.03 12.02 -8.52
C ILE A 74 1.23 12.71 -8.03
N LEU A 75 2.32 11.95 -7.91
CA LEU A 75 3.57 12.42 -7.35
C LEU A 75 4.49 12.95 -8.44
N SER A 76 5.04 14.14 -8.24
CA SER A 76 6.16 14.60 -9.07
C SER A 76 7.33 13.62 -8.98
N PRO A 77 8.15 13.46 -10.03
CA PRO A 77 9.31 12.57 -10.03
C PRO A 77 10.24 12.73 -8.82
N ALA A 78 10.47 13.97 -8.35
CA ALA A 78 11.30 14.23 -7.19
C ALA A 78 10.72 13.62 -5.90
N HIS A 79 9.43 13.85 -5.64
CA HIS A 79 8.75 13.32 -4.45
C HIS A 79 8.56 11.82 -4.51
N LEU A 80 8.37 11.26 -5.71
CA LEU A 80 8.26 9.81 -5.88
C LEU A 80 9.57 9.13 -5.46
N LYS A 81 10.73 9.64 -5.90
CA LYS A 81 12.04 9.09 -5.52
C LYS A 81 12.30 9.13 -4.01
N GLU A 82 11.75 10.11 -3.30
CA GLU A 82 11.87 10.23 -1.85
C GLU A 82 10.91 9.32 -1.07
N ASN A 83 9.96 8.65 -1.73
CA ASN A 83 8.91 7.88 -1.07
C ASN A 83 9.27 6.43 -0.71
N ILE A 84 10.51 5.96 -0.98
CA ILE A 84 10.95 4.61 -0.56
C ILE A 84 10.71 4.35 0.95
N PRO A 85 11.03 5.27 1.88
CA PRO A 85 10.74 5.08 3.30
C PRO A 85 9.24 4.90 3.59
N VAL A 86 8.36 5.56 2.83
CA VAL A 86 6.89 5.39 2.94
C VAL A 86 6.47 4.00 2.49
N VAL A 87 7.01 3.51 1.37
CA VAL A 87 6.76 2.14 0.87
C VAL A 87 7.19 1.12 1.92
N LYS A 88 8.42 1.23 2.42
CA LYS A 88 8.96 0.35 3.46
C LYS A 88 8.09 0.38 4.72
N PHE A 89 7.74 1.56 5.20
CA PHE A 89 6.91 1.73 6.38
C PHE A 89 5.53 1.05 6.23
N LEU A 90 4.85 1.25 5.10
CA LEU A 90 3.56 0.61 4.84
C LEU A 90 3.66 -0.93 4.86
N LEU A 91 4.68 -1.48 4.20
CA LEU A 91 4.91 -2.93 4.15
C LEU A 91 5.25 -3.51 5.54
N GLU A 92 6.10 -2.83 6.32
CA GLU A 92 6.42 -3.22 7.70
C GLU A 92 5.18 -3.23 8.61
N HIS A 93 4.22 -2.37 8.33
CA HIS A 93 2.94 -2.30 9.04
C HIS A 93 1.83 -3.17 8.43
N GLY A 94 2.16 -4.06 7.48
CA GLY A 94 1.24 -5.09 6.97
C GLY A 94 0.42 -4.68 5.75
N ALA A 95 0.85 -3.65 5.01
CA ALA A 95 0.30 -3.41 3.67
C ALA A 95 0.57 -4.64 2.79
N ASP A 96 -0.48 -5.19 2.18
CA ASP A 96 -0.37 -6.33 1.27
C ASP A 96 -0.24 -5.81 -0.17
N PRO A 97 0.94 -5.96 -0.79
CA PRO A 97 1.20 -5.41 -2.11
C PRO A 97 0.48 -6.15 -3.22
N ARG A 98 -0.09 -7.34 -2.95
CA ARG A 98 -0.84 -8.18 -3.89
C ARG A 98 -2.30 -7.74 -4.02
N LEU A 99 -2.77 -6.88 -3.13
CA LEU A 99 -4.17 -6.43 -3.16
C LEU A 99 -4.41 -5.48 -4.34
N PRO A 100 -5.51 -5.66 -5.09
CA PRO A 100 -5.85 -4.77 -6.19
C PRO A 100 -6.18 -3.36 -5.69
N GLY A 101 -5.75 -2.37 -6.47
CA GLY A 101 -6.02 -0.95 -6.22
C GLY A 101 -7.47 -0.52 -6.53
N GLY A 102 -8.33 -1.41 -7.02
CA GLY A 102 -9.78 -1.16 -7.12
C GLY A 102 -10.30 -1.15 -8.55
N ALA A 103 -11.30 -0.32 -8.83
CA ALA A 103 -12.16 -0.46 -10.02
C ALA A 103 -11.52 0.02 -11.36
N LEU A 104 -10.36 0.69 -11.33
CA LEU A 104 -9.62 1.10 -12.54
C LEU A 104 -8.23 0.47 -12.65
N SER A 105 -7.50 0.32 -11.54
CA SER A 105 -6.29 -0.50 -11.53
C SER A 105 -6.69 -1.92 -11.12
N SER A 106 -6.92 -2.76 -12.13
CA SER A 106 -6.97 -4.20 -11.87
C SER A 106 -5.64 -4.72 -11.33
N GLY A 107 -4.56 -3.96 -11.54
CA GLY A 107 -3.24 -4.17 -10.96
C GLY A 107 -3.20 -3.91 -9.47
N SER A 108 -2.44 -4.75 -8.78
CA SER A 108 -1.97 -4.51 -7.44
C SER A 108 -0.75 -3.59 -7.46
N ALA A 109 -0.35 -3.03 -6.31
CA ALA A 109 0.80 -2.12 -6.27
C ALA A 109 2.09 -2.78 -6.80
N ILE A 110 2.26 -4.09 -6.56
CA ILE A 110 3.40 -4.84 -7.09
C ILE A 110 3.34 -5.04 -8.61
N ASP A 111 2.15 -5.16 -9.19
CA ASP A 111 2.00 -5.27 -10.65
C ASP A 111 2.36 -3.94 -11.32
N ASP A 112 1.91 -2.82 -10.75
CA ASP A 112 2.27 -1.48 -11.24
C ASP A 112 3.80 -1.29 -11.23
N MET A 113 4.49 -1.74 -10.17
CA MET A 113 5.97 -1.65 -10.09
C MET A 113 6.67 -2.55 -11.11
N ARG A 114 6.14 -3.74 -11.40
CA ARG A 114 6.65 -4.61 -12.48
C ARG A 114 6.56 -3.90 -13.82
N ASP A 115 5.41 -3.34 -14.13
CA ASP A 115 5.18 -2.63 -15.38
C ASP A 115 6.11 -1.41 -15.50
N TYR A 116 6.14 -0.53 -14.50
CA TYR A 116 6.96 0.68 -14.54
C TYR A 116 8.47 0.41 -14.57
N SER A 117 8.94 -0.64 -13.88
CA SER A 117 10.36 -1.03 -13.94
C SER A 117 10.80 -1.52 -15.34
N SER A 118 9.84 -1.98 -16.15
CA SER A 118 10.06 -2.48 -17.51
C SER A 118 9.99 -1.41 -18.60
N PHE A 119 9.36 -0.27 -18.31
CA PHE A 119 9.16 0.82 -19.28
C PHE A 119 10.49 1.40 -19.77
N LYS A 120 10.49 1.87 -21.02
CA LYS A 120 11.64 2.47 -21.69
C LYS A 120 11.33 3.92 -22.05
N GLY A 121 12.30 4.80 -21.84
CA GLY A 121 12.23 6.22 -22.22
C GLY A 121 12.93 7.10 -21.19
N ASP A 122 13.42 8.27 -21.62
CA ASP A 122 14.27 9.14 -20.79
C ASP A 122 13.60 9.57 -19.48
N TYR A 123 12.30 9.83 -19.51
CA TYR A 123 11.50 10.12 -18.32
C TYR A 123 11.53 8.96 -17.31
N TRP A 124 11.32 7.73 -17.79
CA TRP A 124 11.26 6.53 -16.95
C TRP A 124 12.64 6.09 -16.45
N ASN A 125 13.71 6.41 -17.19
CA ASN A 125 15.07 6.04 -16.81
C ASN A 125 15.50 6.67 -15.47
N ASP A 126 15.10 7.91 -15.18
CA ASP A 126 15.41 8.59 -13.92
C ASP A 126 14.63 8.01 -12.73
N LEU A 127 13.42 7.49 -12.98
CA LEU A 127 12.56 6.87 -11.96
C LEU A 127 12.79 5.37 -11.79
N LYS A 128 13.49 4.73 -12.73
CA LYS A 128 13.74 3.29 -12.73
C LYS A 128 14.39 2.77 -11.44
N PRO A 129 15.37 3.47 -10.83
CA PRO A 129 15.91 3.03 -9.55
C PRO A 129 14.84 2.92 -8.46
N PHE A 130 13.96 3.92 -8.37
CA PHE A 130 12.83 3.92 -7.43
C PHE A 130 11.90 2.73 -7.70
N PHE A 131 11.44 2.52 -8.93
CA PHE A 131 10.52 1.43 -9.25
C PHE A 131 11.14 0.05 -8.98
N THR A 132 12.43 -0.10 -9.25
CA THR A 132 13.16 -1.35 -9.03
C THR A 132 13.30 -1.65 -7.53
N GLU A 133 13.62 -0.63 -6.73
CA GLU A 133 13.72 -0.79 -5.27
C GLU A 133 12.35 -1.05 -4.63
N ALA A 134 11.32 -0.28 -5.01
CA ALA A 134 9.95 -0.50 -4.55
C ALA A 134 9.45 -1.90 -4.93
N LEU A 135 9.71 -2.37 -6.15
CA LEU A 135 9.38 -3.71 -6.59
C LEU A 135 10.04 -4.78 -5.71
N ALA A 136 11.35 -4.66 -5.46
CA ALA A 136 12.08 -5.63 -4.66
C ALA A 136 11.52 -5.73 -3.22
N LEU A 137 11.18 -4.59 -2.60
CA LEU A 137 10.54 -4.55 -1.29
C LEU A 137 9.17 -5.24 -1.29
N MET A 138 8.36 -4.98 -2.32
CA MET A 138 7.04 -5.57 -2.47
C MET A 138 7.10 -7.08 -2.76
N GLU A 139 8.05 -7.56 -3.56
CA GLU A 139 8.26 -8.99 -3.83
C GLU A 139 8.69 -9.74 -2.56
N GLU A 140 9.57 -9.13 -1.76
CA GLU A 140 9.95 -9.69 -0.47
C GLU A 140 8.75 -9.78 0.48
N ALA A 141 7.94 -8.73 0.57
CA ALA A 141 6.76 -8.70 1.41
C ALA A 141 5.69 -9.70 0.93
N ALA A 142 5.44 -9.79 -0.37
CA ALA A 142 4.52 -10.76 -0.96
C ALA A 142 4.95 -12.20 -0.64
N ARG A 143 6.24 -12.53 -0.80
CA ARG A 143 6.77 -13.85 -0.46
C ARG A 143 6.55 -14.19 1.02
N LYS A 144 6.80 -13.24 1.93
CA LYS A 144 6.55 -13.42 3.37
C LYS A 144 5.07 -13.69 3.66
N LEU A 145 4.15 -13.03 2.96
CA LEU A 145 2.72 -13.26 3.09
C LEU A 145 2.32 -14.64 2.55
N ASP A 146 2.82 -15.04 1.38
CA ASP A 146 2.58 -16.37 0.81
C ASP A 146 3.02 -17.49 1.76
N GLU A 147 4.18 -17.34 2.40
CA GLU A 147 4.67 -18.28 3.41
C GLU A 147 3.77 -18.36 4.65
N GLN A 148 3.24 -17.21 5.09
CA GLN A 148 2.30 -17.14 6.21
C GLN A 148 0.96 -17.78 5.85
N ASP A 149 0.43 -17.49 4.67
CA ASP A 149 -0.82 -18.06 4.15
C ASP A 149 -0.69 -19.59 4.02
N ALA A 150 0.43 -20.08 3.47
CA ALA A 150 0.72 -21.51 3.38
C ALA A 150 0.85 -22.17 4.77
N ARG A 151 1.46 -21.49 5.75
CA ARG A 151 1.57 -21.98 7.13
C ARG A 151 0.19 -22.08 7.79
N ARG A 152 -0.66 -21.05 7.63
CA ARG A 152 -2.04 -21.05 8.12
C ARG A 152 -2.86 -22.17 7.48
N ALA A 153 -2.76 -22.36 6.17
CA ALA A 153 -3.44 -23.44 5.45
C ALA A 153 -3.04 -24.83 5.98
N ARG A 154 -1.74 -25.08 6.19
CA ARG A 154 -1.24 -26.33 6.80
C ARG A 154 -1.79 -26.54 8.21
N TRP A 155 -1.82 -25.48 9.02
CA TRP A 155 -2.36 -25.54 10.38
C TRP A 155 -3.85 -25.87 10.38
N HIS A 156 -4.65 -25.18 9.56
CA HIS A 156 -6.08 -25.49 9.40
C HIS A 156 -6.32 -26.92 8.90
N ALA A 157 -5.54 -27.41 7.94
CA ALA A 157 -5.65 -28.78 7.45
C ALA A 157 -5.34 -29.83 8.54
N PHE A 158 -4.31 -29.57 9.37
CA PHE A 158 -3.98 -30.42 10.50
C PHE A 158 -5.12 -30.49 11.52
N PHE A 159 -5.64 -29.35 11.98
CA PHE A 159 -6.72 -29.32 12.98
C PHE A 159 -8.05 -29.88 12.45
N ASN A 160 -8.39 -29.63 11.18
CA ASN A 160 -9.58 -30.22 10.56
C ASN A 160 -9.47 -31.74 10.47
N ARG A 161 -8.26 -32.28 10.25
CA ARG A 161 -8.03 -33.73 10.27
C ARG A 161 -8.24 -34.33 11.67
N PHE A 162 -7.88 -33.63 12.75
CA PHE A 162 -8.09 -34.12 14.12
C PHE A 162 -9.55 -34.02 14.58
N LYS A 163 -10.29 -32.96 14.19
CA LYS A 163 -11.73 -32.86 14.47
C LYS A 163 -12.57 -34.00 13.85
N PHE A 164 -12.11 -34.60 12.76
CA PHE A 164 -12.79 -35.71 12.10
C PHE A 164 -12.67 -37.05 12.84
N TRP A 165 -11.69 -37.20 13.74
CA TRP A 165 -11.50 -38.43 14.52
C TRP A 165 -12.33 -38.48 15.79
N GLU A 166 -12.64 -37.33 16.42
CA GLU A 166 -13.52 -37.26 17.60
C GLU A 166 -14.99 -37.57 17.29
N THR A 167 -15.44 -37.39 16.05
CA THR A 167 -16.85 -37.63 15.65
C THR A 167 -17.08 -39.02 15.03
N ALA A 168 -16.07 -39.88 14.97
CA ALA A 168 -16.16 -41.20 14.34
C ALA A 168 -16.24 -42.36 15.36
N GLU A 169 -16.29 -42.05 16.66
CA GLU A 169 -16.40 -43.03 17.77
C GLU A 169 -17.79 -43.05 18.46
N GLU A 170 -18.83 -42.44 17.88
CA GLU A 170 -20.24 -42.59 18.31
C GLU A 170 -21.04 -43.49 17.35
#